data_AF-A0A1J5PCP0-F1
#
_entry.id   AF-A0A1J5PCP0-F1
#
_cell.length_a   1.000
_cell.length_b   1.000
_cell.length_c   1.000
_cell.angle_alpha   90.00
_cell.angle_beta   90.00
_cell.angle_gamma   90.00
#
_symmetry.space_group_name_H-M   'P 1'
#
loop_
_entity.id
_entity.type
_entity.pdbx_description
1 polymer ?
#
loop_
_entity_poly.entity_id
_entity_poly.type
_entity_poly.pdbx_seq_one_letter_code
_entity_poly.pdbx_strand_id
1 'polypeptide(L)'
;MVARHAARLWHGAAVPPLLSSFDIAALEGAMQSQPELPRGLLLEELWSGWLETALRLGCVAVICDYALWNPSSVTQAKNAGLRTLSYTVNDELQAQRLIDLGTHGIITDRVDLFSPA
;
A
#
# COMPACT_ATOMS: atom_id res chain seq x y z
N MET A 1 7.38 -7.91 18.60
CA MET A 1 7.34 -7.50 17.18
C MET A 1 6.01 -7.90 16.57
N VAL A 2 5.26 -6.97 15.99
CA VAL A 2 3.95 -7.22 15.35
C VAL A 2 4.08 -8.25 14.22
N ALA A 3 5.11 -8.15 13.38
CA ALA A 3 5.33 -9.07 12.25
C ALA A 3 5.38 -10.55 12.68
N ARG A 4 6.10 -10.89 13.77
CA ARG A 4 6.15 -12.28 14.28
C ARG A 4 4.77 -12.78 14.75
N HIS A 5 3.96 -11.89 15.33
CA HIS A 5 2.60 -12.25 15.73
C HIS A 5 1.71 -12.45 14.50
N ALA A 6 1.82 -11.59 13.49
CA ALA A 6 1.10 -11.72 12.23
C ALA A 6 1.42 -13.06 11.54
N ALA A 7 2.71 -13.39 11.39
CA ALA A 7 3.12 -14.66 10.77
C ALA A 7 2.59 -15.89 11.52
N ARG A 8 2.59 -15.85 12.86
CA ARG A 8 2.02 -16.92 13.68
C ARG A 8 0.51 -17.04 13.50
N LEU A 9 -0.21 -15.92 13.50
CA LEU A 9 -1.67 -15.89 13.40
C LEU A 9 -2.19 -16.22 11.99
N TRP A 10 -1.42 -15.90 10.95
CA TRP A 10 -1.72 -16.21 9.55
C TRP A 10 -1.01 -17.47 9.05
N HIS A 11 -0.46 -18.30 9.95
CA HIS A 11 0.20 -19.52 9.55
C HIS A 11 -0.76 -20.45 8.79
N GLY A 12 -0.39 -20.83 7.56
CA GLY A 12 -1.21 -21.67 6.70
C GLY A 12 -2.33 -20.95 5.95
N ALA A 13 -2.49 -19.63 6.11
CA ALA A 13 -3.43 -18.86 5.30
C ALA A 13 -3.02 -18.85 3.82
N ALA A 14 -3.99 -18.98 2.91
CA ALA A 14 -3.73 -18.95 1.47
C ALA A 14 -3.15 -17.60 1.00
N VAL A 15 -3.53 -16.51 1.67
CA VAL A 15 -3.03 -15.16 1.41
C VAL A 15 -2.43 -14.60 2.70
N PRO A 16 -1.13 -14.25 2.72
CA PRO A 16 -0.52 -13.63 3.89
C PRO A 16 -1.01 -12.19 4.07
N PRO A 17 -0.96 -11.66 5.30
CA PRO A 17 -1.38 -10.30 5.58
C PRO A 17 -0.36 -9.29 5.03
N LEU A 18 -0.85 -8.18 4.46
CA LEU A 18 -0.02 -7.03 4.09
C LEU A 18 0.26 -6.18 5.33
N LEU A 19 1.53 -6.00 5.67
CA LEU A 19 1.96 -5.11 6.75
C LEU A 19 2.26 -3.73 6.18
N SER A 20 1.45 -2.73 6.51
CA SER A 20 1.67 -1.34 6.08
C SER A 20 1.89 -0.39 7.26
N SER A 21 2.71 0.65 7.04
CA SER A 21 3.02 1.66 8.06
C SER A 21 3.51 2.96 7.42
N PHE A 22 3.23 4.09 8.08
CA PHE A 22 3.88 5.38 7.79
C PHE A 22 5.29 5.44 8.38
N ASP A 23 5.54 4.67 9.43
CA ASP A 23 6.82 4.60 10.12
C ASP A 23 7.77 3.63 9.41
N ILE A 24 8.85 4.18 8.84
CA ILE A 24 9.93 3.46 8.17
C ILE A 24 10.59 2.46 9.13
N ALA A 25 10.81 2.81 10.40
CA ALA A 25 11.46 1.93 11.37
C ALA A 25 10.59 0.70 11.67
N ALA A 26 9.26 0.85 11.65
CA ALA A 26 8.34 -0.28 11.79
C ALA A 26 8.44 -1.25 10.60
N LEU A 27 8.58 -0.74 9.37
CA LEU A 27 8.77 -1.56 8.17
C LEU A 27 10.14 -2.25 8.15
N GLU A 28 11.19 -1.57 8.61
CA GLU A 28 12.52 -2.17 8.80
C GLU A 28 12.47 -3.32 9.82
N GLY A 29 11.80 -3.10 10.94
CA GLY A 29 11.57 -4.14 11.95
C GLY A 29 10.77 -5.33 11.40
N ALA A 30 9.76 -5.08 10.58
CA ALA A 30 8.98 -6.12 9.91
C ALA A 30 9.85 -6.92 8.93
N MET A 31 10.63 -6.24 8.08
CA MET A 31 11.55 -6.85 7.12
C MET A 31 12.61 -7.73 7.82
N GLN A 32 13.19 -7.26 8.92
CA GLN A 32 14.19 -8.03 9.69
C GLN A 32 13.57 -9.23 10.41
N SER A 33 12.34 -9.11 10.89
CA SER A 33 11.71 -10.16 11.70
C SER A 33 11.03 -11.24 10.89
N GLN A 34 10.31 -10.90 9.83
CA GLN A 34 9.53 -11.80 8.98
C GLN A 34 9.58 -11.28 7.53
N PRO A 35 10.73 -11.45 6.84
CA PRO A 35 10.94 -10.92 5.48
C PRO A 35 9.93 -11.43 4.45
N GLU A 36 9.36 -12.61 4.66
CA GLU A 36 8.38 -13.27 3.79
C GLU A 36 6.99 -12.61 3.82
N LEU A 37 6.64 -11.85 4.87
CA LEU A 37 5.38 -11.13 4.91
C LEU A 37 5.43 -9.90 3.99
N PRO A 38 4.43 -9.68 3.12
CA PRO A 38 4.43 -8.53 2.23
C PRO A 38 4.33 -7.22 3.03
N ARG A 39 5.00 -6.18 2.52
CA ARG A 39 5.04 -4.85 3.13
C ARG A 39 4.52 -3.77 2.19
N GLY A 40 3.90 -2.73 2.76
CA GLY A 40 3.46 -1.55 2.01
C GLY A 40 3.87 -0.26 2.71
N LEU A 41 4.40 0.70 1.96
CA LEU A 41 4.74 2.02 2.50
C LEU A 41 3.50 2.92 2.47
N LEU A 42 3.10 3.43 3.64
CA LEU A 42 2.05 4.46 3.73
C LEU A 42 2.66 5.86 3.61
N LEU A 43 2.00 6.75 2.85
CA LEU A 43 2.50 8.10 2.57
C LEU A 43 1.38 9.15 2.62
N GLU A 44 1.60 10.22 3.39
CA GLU A 44 0.79 11.46 3.35
C GLU A 44 1.36 12.49 2.36
N GLU A 45 2.60 12.27 1.88
CA GLU A 45 3.27 13.08 0.88
C GLU A 45 4.23 12.19 0.05
N LEU A 46 4.41 12.52 -1.23
CA LEU A 46 5.43 11.91 -2.10
C LEU A 46 6.78 12.64 -1.97
N TRP A 47 7.40 12.56 -0.80
CA TRP A 47 8.67 13.21 -0.49
C TRP A 47 9.85 12.62 -1.28
N SER A 48 10.89 13.42 -1.53
CA SER A 48 12.08 12.96 -2.28
C SER A 48 12.74 11.74 -1.61
N GLY A 49 12.77 10.60 -2.31
CA GLY A 49 13.29 9.33 -1.78
C GLY A 49 12.23 8.29 -1.42
N TRP A 50 10.93 8.59 -1.59
CA TRP A 50 9.84 7.68 -1.20
C TRP A 50 9.92 6.35 -1.94
N LEU A 51 10.25 6.40 -3.24
CA LEU A 51 10.28 5.24 -4.11
C LEU A 51 11.49 4.36 -3.78
N GLU A 52 12.66 4.97 -3.63
CA GLU A 52 13.90 4.33 -3.22
C GLU A 52 13.74 3.65 -1.86
N THR A 53 13.02 4.30 -0.94
CA THR A 53 12.73 3.74 0.38
C THR A 53 11.79 2.54 0.28
N ALA A 54 10.70 2.63 -0.48
CA ALA A 54 9.79 1.50 -0.70
C ALA A 54 10.54 0.28 -1.26
N LEU A 55 11.41 0.49 -2.25
CA LEU A 55 12.22 -0.55 -2.87
C LEU A 55 13.26 -1.14 -1.90
N ARG A 56 13.98 -0.29 -1.15
CA ARG A 56 14.96 -0.73 -0.14
C ARG A 56 14.34 -1.61 0.94
N LEU A 57 13.09 -1.33 1.32
CA LEU A 57 12.34 -2.08 2.33
C LEU A 57 11.63 -3.33 1.76
N GLY A 58 11.82 -3.61 0.47
CA GLY A 58 11.14 -4.70 -0.24
C GLY A 58 9.62 -4.60 -0.12
N CYS A 59 9.08 -3.37 -0.18
CA CYS A 59 7.64 -3.17 -0.23
C CYS A 59 7.10 -3.66 -1.58
N VAL A 60 5.89 -4.20 -1.56
CA VAL A 60 5.15 -4.62 -2.76
C VAL A 60 4.09 -3.59 -3.15
N ALA A 61 3.85 -2.60 -2.29
CA ALA A 61 2.81 -1.61 -2.44
C ALA A 61 3.22 -0.24 -1.89
N VAL A 62 2.69 0.80 -2.51
CA VAL A 62 2.62 2.16 -1.98
C VAL A 62 1.15 2.50 -1.80
N ILE A 63 0.84 3.00 -0.62
CA ILE A 63 -0.52 3.28 -0.17
C ILE A 63 -0.50 4.74 0.27
N CYS A 64 -1.22 5.63 -0.41
CA CYS A 64 -1.13 7.06 -0.10
C CYS A 64 -2.48 7.76 -0.19
N ASP A 65 -2.52 9.01 0.28
CA ASP A 65 -3.69 9.87 0.07
C ASP A 65 -4.05 9.90 -1.43
N TYR A 66 -5.32 9.68 -1.77
CA TYR A 66 -5.76 9.59 -3.17
C TYR A 66 -5.44 10.84 -4.01
N ALA A 67 -5.32 12.01 -3.38
CA ALA A 67 -4.99 13.26 -4.05
C ALA A 67 -3.57 13.25 -4.63
N LEU A 68 -2.66 12.46 -4.06
CA LEU A 68 -1.26 12.37 -4.48
C LEU A 68 -1.08 11.63 -5.81
N TRP A 69 -2.05 10.79 -6.21
CA TRP A 69 -1.97 10.08 -7.48
C TRP A 69 -2.28 10.98 -8.67
N ASN A 70 -1.28 11.07 -9.55
CA ASN A 70 -1.34 11.63 -10.89
C ASN A 70 -0.65 10.66 -11.88
N PRO A 71 -0.78 10.86 -13.20
CA PRO A 71 -0.22 9.93 -14.19
C PRO A 71 1.29 9.64 -14.00
N SER A 72 2.07 10.66 -13.61
CA SER A 72 3.51 10.51 -13.39
C SER A 72 3.81 9.62 -12.17
N SER A 73 3.22 9.94 -11.01
CA SER A 73 3.41 9.15 -9.78
C SER A 73 2.96 7.69 -9.93
N VAL A 74 1.82 7.45 -10.59
CA VAL A 74 1.33 6.09 -10.89
C VAL A 74 2.32 5.34 -11.78
N THR A 75 2.85 6.01 -12.81
CA THR A 75 3.83 5.43 -13.72
C THR A 75 5.13 5.07 -12.99
N GLN A 76 5.63 5.95 -12.12
CA GLN A 76 6.82 5.71 -11.30
C GLN A 76 6.66 4.46 -10.42
N ALA A 77 5.56 4.38 -9.65
CA ALA A 77 5.29 3.24 -8.78
C ALA A 77 5.15 1.93 -9.58
N LYS A 78 4.39 1.95 -10.69
CA LYS A 78 4.17 0.76 -11.52
C LYS A 78 5.45 0.28 -12.21
N ASN A 79 6.27 1.19 -12.73
CA ASN A 79 7.56 0.84 -13.35
C ASN A 79 8.53 0.21 -12.34
N ALA A 80 8.39 0.55 -11.06
CA ALA A 80 9.12 -0.07 -9.96
C ALA A 80 8.50 -1.39 -9.47
N GLY A 81 7.42 -1.87 -10.10
CA GLY A 81 6.72 -3.11 -9.73
C GLY A 81 5.82 -3.00 -8.51
N LEU A 82 5.51 -1.78 -8.05
CA LEU A 82 4.70 -1.54 -6.85
C LEU A 82 3.21 -1.47 -7.18
N ARG A 83 2.38 -2.06 -6.32
CA ARG A 83 0.94 -1.81 -6.31
C ARG A 83 0.66 -0.39 -5.81
N THR A 84 -0.37 0.23 -6.37
CA THR A 84 -0.76 1.62 -6.07
C THR A 84 -2.14 1.62 -5.43
N LEU A 85 -2.19 1.92 -4.13
CA LEU A 85 -3.43 1.94 -3.36
C LEU A 85 -3.69 3.34 -2.82
N SER A 86 -4.95 3.62 -2.49
CA SER A 86 -5.38 4.93 -2.01
C SER A 86 -6.25 4.85 -0.76
N TYR A 87 -6.07 5.77 0.18
CA TYR A 87 -7.00 6.00 1.29
C TYR A 87 -7.34 7.49 1.43
N THR A 88 -8.39 7.89 2.14
CA THR A 88 -9.62 7.12 2.31
C THR A 88 -10.62 7.61 1.27
N VAL A 89 -10.98 6.76 0.32
CA VAL A 89 -11.76 7.14 -0.86
C VAL A 89 -13.24 6.87 -0.58
N ASN A 90 -13.97 7.91 -0.20
CA ASN A 90 -15.38 7.81 0.18
C ASN A 90 -16.34 8.37 -0.89
N ASP A 91 -15.81 8.92 -1.98
CA ASP A 91 -16.55 9.58 -3.04
C ASP A 91 -16.40 8.83 -4.37
N GLU A 92 -17.52 8.59 -5.07
CA GLU A 92 -17.56 7.82 -6.32
C GLU A 92 -16.77 8.49 -7.45
N LEU A 93 -16.78 9.83 -7.52
CA LEU A 93 -16.03 10.55 -8.54
C LEU A 93 -14.51 10.41 -8.32
N GLN A 94 -14.05 10.44 -7.07
CA GLN A 94 -12.65 10.15 -6.76
C GLN A 94 -12.29 8.69 -7.05
N ALA A 95 -13.17 7.73 -6.73
CA ALA A 95 -12.96 6.34 -7.06
C ALA A 95 -12.85 6.13 -8.58
N GLN A 96 -13.74 6.72 -9.36
CA GLN A 96 -13.70 6.64 -10.83
C GLN A 96 -12.42 7.28 -11.39
N ARG A 97 -12.02 8.47 -10.90
CA ARG A 97 -10.75 9.10 -11.29
C ARG A 97 -9.55 8.16 -11.05
N LEU A 98 -9.52 7.46 -9.92
CA LEU A 98 -8.44 6.54 -9.57
C LEU A 98 -8.44 5.26 -10.43
N ILE A 99 -9.63 4.79 -10.83
CA ILE A 99 -9.80 3.71 -11.81
C ILE A 99 -9.27 4.15 -13.18
N ASP A 100 -9.61 5.35 -13.62
CA ASP A 100 -9.17 5.91 -14.90
C ASP A 100 -7.65 6.15 -14.93
N LEU A 101 -7.05 6.53 -13.79
CA LEU A 101 -5.60 6.59 -13.59
C LEU A 101 -4.96 5.19 -13.58
N GLY A 102 -5.75 4.14 -13.46
CA GLY A 102 -5.31 2.75 -13.42
C GLY A 102 -4.65 2.35 -12.10
N THR A 103 -5.02 2.96 -10.97
CA THR A 103 -4.54 2.50 -9.66
C THR A 103 -5.10 1.11 -9.32
N HIS A 104 -4.47 0.41 -8.36
CA HIS A 104 -4.77 -1.00 -8.09
C HIS A 104 -5.87 -1.22 -7.05
N GLY A 105 -6.18 -0.22 -6.23
CA GLY A 105 -7.22 -0.39 -5.21
C GLY A 105 -7.43 0.84 -4.35
N ILE A 106 -8.57 0.85 -3.67
CA ILE A 106 -8.97 1.89 -2.73
C ILE A 106 -9.26 1.28 -1.37
N ILE A 107 -9.05 2.08 -0.33
CA ILE A 107 -9.46 1.85 1.05
C ILE A 107 -10.56 2.87 1.33
N THR A 108 -11.71 2.40 1.80
CA THR A 108 -12.93 3.21 1.92
C THR A 108 -13.64 2.90 3.23
N ASP A 109 -14.30 3.90 3.80
CA ASP A 109 -15.27 3.74 4.90
C ASP A 109 -16.66 3.38 4.37
N ARG A 110 -16.92 3.62 3.07
CA ARG A 110 -18.22 3.42 2.41
C ARG A 110 -18.33 2.07 1.72
N VAL A 111 -18.17 1.01 2.50
CA VAL A 111 -18.35 -0.38 2.02
C VAL A 111 -19.78 -0.68 1.55
N ASP A 112 -20.73 0.18 1.89
CA ASP A 112 -22.11 0.15 1.39
C ASP A 112 -22.24 0.69 -0.04
N LEU A 113 -21.32 1.56 -0.48
CA LEU A 113 -21.30 2.14 -1.83
C LEU A 113 -20.43 1.33 -2.79
N PHE A 114 -19.27 0.87 -2.31
CA PHE A 114 -18.30 0.19 -3.16
C PHE A 114 -18.37 -1.33 -2.93
N SER A 115 -18.85 -2.04 -3.95
CA SER A 115 -18.81 -3.51 -3.95
C SER A 115 -17.49 -4.01 -4.54
N PRO A 116 -16.89 -5.08 -3.98
CA PRO A 116 -15.77 -5.78 -4.62
C PRO A 116 -16.20 -6.27 -6.01
N ALA A 117 -15.31 -6.12 -7.00
CA ALA A 117 -15.51 -6.64 -8.36
C ALA A 117 -15.30 -8.17 -8.43
#